data_AF-A0A9J6ZWV0-F1
#
_entry.id   AF-A0A9J6ZWV0-F1
#
_cell.length_a   1.000
_cell.length_b   1.000
_cell.length_c   1.000
_cell.angle_alpha   90.00
_cell.angle_beta   90.00
_cell.angle_gamma   90.00
#
_symmetry.space_group_name_H-M   'P 1'
#
loop_
_entity.id
_entity.type
_entity.pdbx_description
1 polymer ?
#
loop_
_entity_poly.entity_id
_entity_poly.type
_entity_poly.pdbx_seq_one_letter_code
_entity_poly.pdbx_strand_id
1 'polypeptide(L)'
;MKKLGALVFVLICGVGAAGRLLAGSEVPFPADWRSWNAVSTPLTAIGALPGCDADVSALPPIYQETVETYCAVRPQGPGAVAVLVRPDSVAAYKLRNGGMGDGANMILHLKELQLLFISGHKAGAVSYGVFKEDGSDVTDANPDAPLGVNTCRVCHSGYEAFCVQGQCGTHK
;
A
#
# COMPACT_ATOMS: atom_id res chain seq x y z
N MET A 1 47.58 -57.98 -0.25
CA MET A 1 48.25 -56.83 -0.89
C MET A 1 47.24 -55.68 -0.99
N LYS A 2 47.56 -54.51 -0.40
CA LYS A 2 47.26 -53.13 -0.86
C LYS A 2 45.85 -52.89 -1.47
N LYS A 3 44.98 -51.98 -0.98
CA LYS A 3 45.22 -50.66 -0.36
C LYS A 3 43.99 -50.19 0.44
N LEU A 4 44.28 -49.46 1.52
CA LEU A 4 43.41 -48.47 2.15
C LEU A 4 42.86 -47.50 1.09
N GLY A 5 41.55 -47.25 1.11
CA GLY A 5 40.91 -46.11 0.48
C GLY A 5 40.18 -45.32 1.56
N ALA A 6 40.75 -44.18 1.97
CA ALA A 6 40.15 -43.27 2.94
C ALA A 6 38.82 -42.71 2.39
N LEU A 7 37.71 -42.99 3.09
CA LEU A 7 36.45 -42.32 2.80
C LEU A 7 36.46 -40.97 3.52
N VAL A 8 36.71 -39.91 2.77
CA VAL A 8 36.66 -38.52 3.25
C VAL A 8 35.21 -38.18 3.58
N PHE A 9 34.96 -37.91 4.85
CA PHE A 9 33.70 -37.40 5.37
C PHE A 9 33.57 -35.93 4.96
N VAL A 10 32.91 -35.65 3.82
CA VAL A 10 32.58 -34.27 3.43
C VAL A 10 31.34 -33.86 4.21
N LEU A 11 31.55 -33.18 5.33
CA LEU A 11 30.52 -32.44 6.07
C LEU A 11 30.11 -31.25 5.20
N ILE A 12 29.05 -31.42 4.41
CA ILE A 12 28.43 -30.31 3.68
C ILE A 12 27.73 -29.45 4.74
N CYS A 13 28.40 -28.37 5.15
CA CYS A 13 27.73 -27.24 5.80
C CYS A 13 26.69 -26.70 4.82
N GLY A 14 25.44 -27.15 4.97
CA GLY A 14 24.29 -26.51 4.36
C GLY A 14 24.20 -25.09 4.92
N VAL A 15 24.81 -24.14 4.22
CA VAL A 15 24.56 -22.72 4.44
C VAL A 15 23.09 -22.51 4.13
N GLY A 16 22.30 -22.32 5.19
CA GLY A 16 20.88 -22.08 5.11
C GLY A 16 20.61 -20.90 4.19
N ALA A 17 19.88 -21.15 3.11
CA ALA A 17 19.12 -20.10 2.47
C ALA A 17 18.04 -19.67 3.48
N ALA A 18 18.38 -18.70 4.33
CA ALA A 18 17.38 -17.95 5.05
C ALA A 18 16.46 -17.34 3.99
N GLY A 19 15.27 -17.91 3.84
CA GLY A 19 14.24 -17.36 2.98
C GLY A 19 14.04 -15.92 3.40
N ARG A 20 14.34 -14.97 2.50
CA ARG A 20 13.85 -13.62 2.65
C ARG A 20 12.33 -13.76 2.65
N LEU A 21 11.69 -13.45 3.78
CA LEU A 21 10.24 -13.30 3.81
C LEU A 21 9.89 -12.33 2.68
N LEU A 22 9.18 -12.83 1.68
CA LEU A 22 8.80 -12.07 0.50
C LEU A 22 7.84 -10.96 0.97
N ALA A 23 8.04 -9.75 0.46
CA ALA A 23 7.12 -8.65 0.62
C ALA A 23 5.70 -9.05 0.16
N GLY A 24 4.69 -8.52 0.84
CA GLY A 24 3.31 -9.02 0.83
C GLY A 24 2.34 -8.33 -0.15
N SER A 25 2.82 -7.56 -1.14
CA SER A 25 1.93 -6.88 -2.07
C SER A 25 1.07 -7.83 -2.91
N GLU A 26 -0.21 -7.51 -3.06
CA GLU A 26 -1.16 -8.20 -3.94
C GLU A 26 -1.29 -7.53 -5.32
N VAL A 27 -0.69 -6.34 -5.49
CA VAL A 27 -0.74 -5.51 -6.68
C VAL A 27 0.68 -5.16 -7.14
N PRO A 28 0.97 -5.15 -8.46
CA PRO A 28 2.29 -4.78 -8.94
C PRO A 28 2.57 -3.28 -8.79
N PHE A 29 3.86 -2.92 -8.67
CA PHE A 29 4.31 -1.54 -8.75
C PHE A 29 4.09 -0.94 -10.15
N PRO A 30 3.40 0.21 -10.27
CA PRO A 30 3.23 0.92 -11.53
C PRO A 30 4.44 1.81 -11.82
N ALA A 31 5.36 1.34 -12.66
CA ALA A 31 6.60 2.07 -12.99
C ALA A 31 6.36 3.47 -13.63
N ASP A 32 5.20 3.68 -14.23
CA ASP A 32 4.78 4.91 -14.91
C ASP A 32 4.00 5.88 -14.01
N TRP A 33 3.88 5.60 -12.70
CA TRP A 33 3.00 6.33 -11.76
C TRP A 33 3.18 7.85 -11.77
N ARG A 34 4.39 8.33 -12.07
CA ARG A 34 4.70 9.77 -12.12
C ARG A 34 3.94 10.51 -13.24
N SER A 35 3.45 9.79 -14.25
CA SER A 35 2.60 10.32 -15.32
C SER A 35 1.10 10.18 -15.05
N TRP A 36 0.71 9.59 -13.92
CA TRP A 36 -0.70 9.40 -13.59
C TRP A 36 -1.37 10.72 -13.20
N ASN A 37 -2.69 10.75 -13.30
CA ASN A 37 -3.46 11.96 -13.10
C ASN A 37 -3.64 12.22 -11.61
N ALA A 38 -3.13 13.35 -11.12
CA ALA A 38 -3.53 13.85 -9.81
C ALA A 38 -5.01 14.25 -9.83
N VAL A 39 -5.76 13.77 -8.85
CA VAL A 39 -7.20 14.05 -8.72
C VAL A 39 -7.50 14.76 -7.41
N SER A 40 -8.51 15.62 -7.44
CA SER A 40 -9.03 16.27 -6.24
C SER A 40 -9.98 15.33 -5.51
N THR A 41 -9.73 15.12 -4.22
CA THR A 41 -10.57 14.38 -3.28
C THR A 41 -10.77 15.22 -2.01
N PRO A 42 -11.73 14.87 -1.13
CA PRO A 42 -11.83 15.55 0.15
C PRO A 42 -10.54 15.42 0.98
N LEU A 43 -9.82 14.30 0.85
CA LEU A 43 -8.51 14.10 1.48
C LEU A 43 -7.45 15.07 0.91
N THR A 44 -7.34 15.20 -0.41
CA THR A 44 -6.35 16.11 -1.01
C THR A 44 -6.68 17.59 -0.78
N ALA A 45 -7.95 17.92 -0.49
CA ALA A 45 -8.35 19.28 -0.12
C ALA A 45 -7.81 19.71 1.25
N ILE A 46 -7.52 18.74 2.14
CA ILE A 46 -6.81 18.99 3.41
C ILE A 46 -5.34 19.38 3.12
N GLY A 47 -4.78 18.88 2.02
CA GLY A 47 -3.41 19.15 1.57
C GLY A 47 -2.37 18.32 2.31
N ALA A 48 -2.30 18.48 3.63
CA ALA A 48 -1.42 17.68 4.50
C ALA A 48 -2.19 17.16 5.70
N LEU A 49 -2.13 15.84 5.90
CA LEU A 49 -2.62 15.23 7.13
C LEU A 49 -1.67 15.62 8.28
N PRO A 50 -2.22 15.98 9.45
CA PRO A 50 -1.45 16.57 10.53
C PRO A 50 -0.51 15.55 11.21
N GLY A 51 0.38 16.06 12.06
CA GLY A 51 1.28 15.25 12.87
C GLY A 51 0.56 14.53 14.02
N CYS A 52 1.28 13.63 14.68
CA CYS A 52 0.71 12.67 15.64
C CYS A 52 0.16 13.27 16.94
N ASP A 53 0.60 14.48 17.28
CA ASP A 53 0.15 15.19 18.48
C ASP A 53 -0.98 16.21 18.17
N ALA A 54 -1.47 16.25 16.92
CA ALA A 54 -2.52 17.19 16.54
C ALA A 54 -3.91 16.70 16.96
N ASP A 55 -4.77 17.64 17.32
CA ASP A 55 -6.20 17.36 17.50
C ASP A 55 -6.86 17.14 16.13
N VAL A 56 -7.19 15.88 15.84
CA VAL A 56 -7.86 15.45 14.61
C VAL A 56 -9.37 15.27 14.78
N SER A 57 -9.94 15.57 15.94
CA SER A 57 -11.35 15.30 16.26
C SER A 57 -12.35 15.97 15.29
N ALA A 58 -11.95 17.06 14.64
CA ALA A 58 -12.74 17.77 13.63
C ALA A 58 -12.67 17.12 12.22
N LEU A 59 -11.76 16.19 11.97
CA LEU A 59 -11.67 15.47 10.70
C LEU A 59 -12.72 14.36 10.62
N PRO A 60 -13.17 13.98 9.41
CA PRO A 60 -13.90 12.74 9.21
C PRO A 60 -13.21 11.52 9.86
N PRO A 61 -13.94 10.56 10.45
CA PRO A 61 -13.36 9.42 11.17
C PRO A 61 -12.28 8.65 10.39
N ILE A 62 -12.51 8.40 9.11
CA ILE A 62 -11.54 7.75 8.22
C ILE A 62 -10.18 8.47 8.18
N TYR A 63 -10.15 9.81 8.26
CA TYR A 63 -8.91 10.58 8.26
C TYR A 63 -8.25 10.60 9.64
N GLN A 64 -9.02 10.49 10.72
CA GLN A 64 -8.48 10.31 12.07
C GLN A 64 -7.73 8.97 12.14
N GLU A 65 -8.37 7.89 11.69
CA GLU A 65 -7.76 6.55 11.65
C GLU A 65 -6.54 6.50 10.71
N THR A 66 -6.58 7.24 9.60
CA THR A 66 -5.43 7.38 8.69
C THR A 66 -4.23 8.01 9.42
N VAL A 67 -4.45 9.08 10.19
CA VAL A 67 -3.39 9.73 10.97
C VAL A 67 -2.85 8.77 12.03
N GLU A 68 -3.74 8.15 12.82
CA GLU A 68 -3.37 7.18 13.87
C GLU A 68 -2.52 6.03 13.31
N THR A 69 -2.98 5.41 12.22
CA THR A 69 -2.29 4.27 11.58
C THR A 69 -0.87 4.63 11.17
N TYR A 70 -0.68 5.78 10.50
CA TYR A 70 0.63 6.15 9.95
C TYR A 70 1.53 6.90 10.94
N CYS A 71 0.99 7.33 12.07
CA CYS A 71 1.78 7.76 13.21
C CYS A 71 2.64 6.64 13.81
N ALA A 72 2.19 5.38 13.71
CA ALA A 72 3.01 4.22 14.04
C ALA A 72 4.18 3.98 13.07
N VAL A 73 4.11 4.56 11.86
CA VAL A 73 5.16 4.44 10.82
C VAL A 73 6.17 5.59 10.91
N ARG A 74 5.69 6.82 11.15
CA ARG A 74 6.53 8.01 11.31
C ARG A 74 5.97 8.92 12.40
N PRO A 75 6.76 9.24 13.45
CA PRO A 75 6.29 10.08 14.57
C PRO A 75 5.86 11.50 14.20
N GLN A 76 6.33 12.03 13.06
CA GLN A 76 5.89 13.35 12.57
C GLN A 76 4.58 13.28 11.77
N GLY A 77 3.97 12.10 11.65
CA GLY A 77 2.72 11.85 10.95
C GLY A 77 2.86 11.60 9.45
N PRO A 78 1.72 11.42 8.75
CA PRO A 78 1.65 11.12 7.31
C PRO A 78 2.16 12.24 6.39
N GLY A 79 1.82 13.51 6.67
CA GLY A 79 2.24 14.66 5.85
C GLY A 79 1.36 14.95 4.62
N ALA A 80 1.94 15.59 3.62
CA ALA A 80 1.31 15.97 2.37
C ALA A 80 0.85 14.75 1.56
N VAL A 81 -0.35 14.86 1.03
CA VAL A 81 -1.02 13.77 0.32
C VAL A 81 -1.25 14.12 -1.15
N ALA A 82 -1.21 13.11 -2.00
CA ALA A 82 -1.76 13.18 -3.35
C ALA A 82 -2.52 11.89 -3.65
N VAL A 83 -3.59 12.00 -4.43
CA VAL A 83 -4.28 10.85 -5.00
C VAL A 83 -4.02 10.87 -6.51
N LEU A 84 -3.44 9.79 -7.02
CA LEU A 84 -3.12 9.60 -8.42
C LEU A 84 -3.98 8.49 -9.01
N VAL A 85 -4.42 8.66 -10.25
CA VAL A 85 -5.27 7.70 -10.96
C VAL A 85 -4.66 7.37 -12.32
N ARG A 86 -4.58 6.08 -12.62
CA ARG A 86 -4.08 5.58 -13.91
C ARG A 86 -4.88 6.22 -15.05
N PRO A 87 -4.23 6.71 -16.13
CA PRO A 87 -4.91 7.52 -17.16
C PRO A 87 -6.17 6.92 -17.77
N ASP A 88 -6.16 5.62 -18.06
CA ASP A 88 -7.31 4.86 -18.59
C ASP A 88 -8.41 4.61 -17.55
N SER A 89 -8.09 4.69 -16.24
CA SER A 89 -9.02 4.45 -15.14
C SER A 89 -9.72 5.72 -14.64
N VAL A 90 -9.37 6.91 -15.15
CA VAL A 90 -9.96 8.20 -14.69
C VAL A 90 -11.48 8.26 -14.89
N ALA A 91 -12.00 7.71 -15.99
CA ALA A 91 -13.44 7.69 -16.24
C ALA A 91 -14.18 6.83 -15.22
N ALA A 92 -13.69 5.60 -14.97
CA ALA A 92 -14.23 4.70 -13.96
C ALA A 92 -14.12 5.29 -12.54
N TYR A 93 -12.98 5.93 -12.24
CA TYR A 93 -12.77 6.64 -10.99
C TYR A 93 -13.84 7.71 -10.74
N LYS A 94 -14.18 8.53 -11.75
CA LYS A 94 -15.23 9.54 -11.59
C LYS A 94 -16.61 8.94 -11.33
N LEU A 95 -16.91 7.80 -11.95
CA LEU A 95 -18.18 7.09 -11.76
C LEU A 95 -18.27 6.39 -10.39
N ARG A 96 -17.13 6.09 -9.75
CA ARG A 96 -17.06 5.37 -8.46
C ARG A 96 -17.87 4.08 -8.46
N ASN A 97 -17.90 3.36 -9.58
CA ASN A 97 -18.79 2.21 -9.79
C ASN A 97 -18.05 0.85 -9.69
N GLY A 98 -16.76 0.85 -9.35
CA GLY A 98 -15.95 -0.36 -9.29
C GLY A 98 -15.53 -0.92 -10.66
N GLY A 99 -15.85 -0.25 -11.76
CA GLY A 99 -15.54 -0.69 -13.12
C GLY A 99 -14.09 -0.42 -13.53
N MET A 100 -13.12 -0.67 -12.66
CA MET A 100 -11.70 -0.51 -12.98
C MET A 100 -11.13 -1.82 -13.51
N GLY A 101 -10.28 -1.71 -14.54
CA GLY A 101 -9.62 -2.88 -15.13
C GLY A 101 -8.55 -3.47 -14.21
N ASP A 102 -8.06 -4.66 -14.57
CA ASP A 102 -7.03 -5.35 -13.79
C ASP A 102 -5.73 -4.52 -13.67
N GLY A 103 -4.97 -4.77 -12.61
CA GLY A 103 -3.71 -4.11 -12.27
C GLY A 103 -3.87 -2.93 -11.30
N ALA A 104 -2.78 -2.21 -11.07
CA ALA A 104 -2.77 -0.99 -10.27
C ALA A 104 -3.62 0.09 -10.94
N ASN A 105 -4.49 0.77 -10.19
CA ASN A 105 -5.41 1.77 -10.73
C ASN A 105 -5.33 3.13 -10.04
N MET A 106 -5.05 3.11 -8.74
CA MET A 106 -5.04 4.30 -7.88
C MET A 106 -3.86 4.25 -6.92
N ILE A 107 -3.36 5.42 -6.57
CA ILE A 107 -2.28 5.59 -5.60
C ILE A 107 -2.68 6.69 -4.62
N LEU A 108 -2.59 6.41 -3.33
CA LEU A 108 -2.41 7.42 -2.29
C LEU A 108 -0.89 7.59 -2.08
N HIS A 109 -0.38 8.78 -2.37
CA HIS A 109 1.01 9.13 -2.18
C HIS A 109 1.16 9.99 -0.92
N LEU A 110 1.86 9.46 0.09
CA LEU A 110 2.27 10.21 1.28
C LEU A 110 3.70 10.70 1.05
N LYS A 111 3.85 11.98 0.71
CA LYS A 111 5.06 12.52 0.08
C LYS A 111 6.27 12.51 1.01
N GLU A 112 6.10 12.92 2.25
CA GLU A 112 7.18 12.96 3.24
C GLU A 112 7.55 11.56 3.75
N LEU A 113 6.66 10.58 3.59
CA LEU A 113 6.96 9.16 3.81
C LEU A 113 7.63 8.51 2.59
N GLN A 114 7.55 9.14 1.41
CA GLN A 114 7.97 8.57 0.13
C GLN A 114 7.34 7.19 -0.13
N LEU A 115 6.08 7.03 0.33
CA LEU A 115 5.31 5.81 0.22
C LEU A 115 4.12 5.98 -0.72
N LEU A 116 3.92 4.96 -1.53
CA LEU A 116 2.83 4.82 -2.49
C LEU A 116 1.96 3.66 -2.02
N PHE A 117 0.77 3.99 -1.53
CA PHE A 117 -0.27 3.03 -1.18
C PHE A 117 -1.12 2.80 -2.42
N ILE A 118 -1.08 1.59 -2.94
CA ILE A 118 -1.62 1.25 -4.25
C ILE A 118 -2.87 0.42 -4.08
N SER A 119 -3.95 0.87 -4.72
CA SER A 119 -5.17 0.09 -4.90
C SER A 119 -5.27 -0.37 -6.35
N GLY A 120 -5.43 -1.67 -6.53
CA GLY A 120 -5.60 -2.32 -7.82
C GLY A 120 -6.82 -3.22 -7.87
N HIS A 121 -7.02 -3.84 -9.03
CA HIS A 121 -8.07 -4.84 -9.22
C HIS A 121 -7.49 -6.09 -9.89
N LYS A 122 -8.06 -7.25 -9.58
CA LYS A 122 -7.78 -8.51 -10.26
C LYS A 122 -9.06 -9.33 -10.30
N ALA A 123 -9.54 -9.63 -11.50
CA ALA A 123 -10.81 -10.33 -11.70
C ALA A 123 -11.98 -9.68 -10.93
N GLY A 124 -12.00 -8.34 -10.90
CA GLY A 124 -13.03 -7.55 -10.21
C GLY A 124 -12.88 -7.45 -8.69
N ALA A 125 -11.93 -8.14 -8.07
CA ALA A 125 -11.62 -8.00 -6.65
C ALA A 125 -10.52 -6.96 -6.43
N VAL A 126 -10.61 -6.19 -5.34
CA VAL A 126 -9.61 -5.17 -4.97
C VAL A 126 -8.35 -5.83 -4.39
N SER A 127 -7.19 -5.38 -4.85
CA SER A 127 -5.87 -5.75 -4.34
C SER A 127 -5.10 -4.53 -3.83
N TYR A 128 -4.19 -4.74 -2.87
CA TYR A 128 -3.43 -3.68 -2.23
C TYR A 128 -1.93 -3.94 -2.20
N GLY A 129 -1.15 -2.88 -2.05
CA GLY A 129 0.29 -2.95 -1.83
C GLY A 129 0.87 -1.58 -1.46
N VAL A 130 2.05 -1.58 -0.85
CA VAL A 130 2.77 -0.39 -0.41
C VAL A 130 4.19 -0.44 -0.95
N PHE A 131 4.56 0.59 -1.69
CA PHE A 131 5.87 0.68 -2.33
C PHE A 131 6.55 1.99 -1.97
N LYS A 132 7.87 1.99 -1.95
CA LYS A 132 8.64 3.23 -2.05
C LYS A 132 8.53 3.79 -3.46
N GLU A 133 8.84 5.07 -3.61
CA GLU A 133 8.88 5.74 -4.91
C GLU A 133 9.84 5.11 -5.95
N ASP A 134 10.86 4.37 -5.48
CA ASP A 134 11.84 3.65 -6.31
C ASP A 134 11.36 2.25 -6.75
N GLY A 135 10.16 1.83 -6.33
CA GLY A 135 9.59 0.52 -6.63
C GLY A 135 9.94 -0.58 -5.63
N SER A 136 10.69 -0.27 -4.56
CA SER A 136 10.92 -1.22 -3.47
C SER A 136 9.60 -1.53 -2.77
N ASP A 137 9.21 -2.80 -2.76
CA ASP A 137 8.06 -3.27 -2.00
C ASP A 137 8.36 -3.22 -0.50
N VAL A 138 7.51 -2.50 0.24
CA VAL A 138 7.59 -2.35 1.70
C VAL A 138 6.30 -2.80 2.38
N THR A 139 5.45 -3.52 1.65
CA THR A 139 4.27 -4.15 2.21
C THR A 139 4.69 -5.17 3.24
N ASP A 140 4.19 -4.99 4.46
CA ASP A 140 4.57 -5.84 5.58
C ASP A 140 4.08 -7.27 5.34
N ALA A 141 4.94 -8.24 5.65
CA ALA A 141 4.59 -9.65 5.60
C ALA A 141 3.61 -10.03 6.72
N ASN A 142 3.59 -9.28 7.82
CA ASN A 142 2.51 -9.31 8.80
C ASN A 142 1.31 -8.52 8.26
N PRO A 143 0.19 -9.19 7.91
CA PRO A 143 -0.95 -8.54 7.28
C PRO A 143 -1.59 -7.44 8.13
N ASP A 144 -1.45 -7.51 9.46
CA ASP A 144 -2.07 -6.59 10.43
C ASP A 144 -1.15 -5.45 10.88
N ALA A 145 0.07 -5.38 10.33
CA ALA A 145 0.95 -4.23 10.56
C ALA A 145 0.41 -2.97 9.83
N PRO A 146 0.83 -1.74 10.20
CA PRO A 146 0.36 -0.52 9.57
C PRO A 146 0.52 -0.46 8.03
N LEU A 147 1.53 -1.16 7.49
CA LEU A 147 1.79 -1.27 6.05
C LEU A 147 1.35 -2.62 5.44
N GLY A 148 0.62 -3.44 6.19
CA GLY A 148 0.10 -4.73 5.75
C GLY A 148 -1.19 -4.59 4.94
N VAL A 149 -1.44 -5.53 4.02
CA VAL A 149 -2.60 -5.49 3.13
C VAL A 149 -3.95 -5.63 3.85
N ASN A 150 -3.99 -6.31 5.00
CA ASN A 150 -5.23 -6.46 5.76
C ASN A 150 -5.64 -5.15 6.43
N THR A 151 -4.69 -4.33 6.88
CA THR A 151 -4.95 -2.96 7.36
C THR A 151 -5.68 -2.13 6.31
N CYS A 152 -5.24 -2.17 5.05
CA CYS A 152 -5.94 -1.50 3.95
C CYS A 152 -7.37 -2.03 3.77
N ARG A 153 -7.53 -3.36 3.77
CA ARG A 153 -8.82 -4.02 3.55
C ARG A 153 -9.81 -3.70 4.66
N VAL A 154 -9.39 -3.78 5.92
CA VAL A 154 -10.22 -3.46 7.09
C VAL A 154 -10.67 -2.02 7.03
N CYS A 155 -9.76 -1.06 6.81
CA CYS A 155 -10.11 0.35 6.72
C CYS A 155 -11.12 0.62 5.59
N HIS A 156 -10.84 0.13 4.37
CA HIS A 156 -11.74 0.34 3.23
C HIS A 156 -13.12 -0.31 3.42
N SER A 157 -13.20 -1.48 4.05
CA SER A 157 -14.48 -2.14 4.34
C SER A 157 -15.24 -1.50 5.50
N GLY A 158 -14.55 -1.02 6.54
CA GLY A 158 -15.14 -0.33 7.69
C GLY A 158 -15.74 1.04 7.32
N TYR A 159 -15.25 1.66 6.24
CA TYR A 159 -15.74 2.94 5.72
C TYR A 159 -16.45 2.82 4.37
N GLU A 160 -17.19 1.74 4.11
CA GLU A 160 -17.83 1.48 2.81
C GLU A 160 -18.75 2.61 2.29
N ALA A 161 -19.34 3.40 3.20
CA ALA A 161 -20.12 4.59 2.85
C ALA A 161 -19.29 5.68 2.13
N PHE A 162 -17.97 5.69 2.36
CA PHE A 162 -17.00 6.59 1.75
C PHE A 162 -16.11 5.86 0.72
N CYS A 163 -15.88 4.57 0.91
CA CYS A 163 -14.94 3.76 0.16
C CYS A 163 -15.64 2.64 -0.61
N VAL A 164 -15.72 2.78 -1.92
CA VAL A 164 -16.37 1.80 -2.81
C VAL A 164 -15.29 1.17 -3.68
N GLN A 165 -15.12 -0.15 -3.59
CA GLN A 165 -14.20 -0.91 -4.45
C GLN A 165 -12.77 -0.34 -4.44
N GLY A 166 -12.19 -0.17 -3.24
CA GLY A 166 -10.83 0.36 -3.07
C GLY A 166 -10.68 1.86 -3.34
N GLN A 167 -11.76 2.56 -3.71
CA GLN A 167 -11.76 4.00 -3.97
C GLN A 167 -12.50 4.77 -2.88
N CYS A 168 -11.79 5.61 -2.13
CA CYS A 168 -12.40 6.52 -1.15
C CYS A 168 -12.70 7.90 -1.76
N GLY A 169 -13.80 8.52 -1.32
CA GLY A 169 -14.22 9.84 -1.79
C GLY A 169 -15.24 10.48 -0.85
N THR A 170 -16.08 11.38 -1.37
CA THR A 170 -17.22 11.90 -0.61
C THR A 170 -18.19 10.79 -0.24
N HIS A 171 -18.99 10.99 0.80
CA HIS A 171 -20.14 10.10 1.06
C HIS A 171 -20.99 9.96 -0.21
N LYS A 172 -21.44 8.75 -0.52
CA LYS A 172 -22.36 8.51 -1.65
C LYS A 172 -23.82 8.78 -1.29
#